data_AF-A0A316UPZ3-F1
#
_entry.id   AF-A0A316UPZ3-F1
#
_cell.length_a   1.000
_cell.length_b   1.000
_cell.length_c   1.000
_cell.angle_alpha   90.00
_cell.angle_beta   90.00
_cell.angle_gamma   90.00
#
_symmetry.space_group_name_H-M   'P 1'
#
loop_
_entity.id
_entity.type
_entity.pdbx_description
1 polymer ?
#
loop_
_entity_poly.entity_id
_entity_poly.type
_entity_poly.pdbx_seq_one_letter_code
_entity_poly.pdbx_strand_id
1 'polypeptide(L)' 'MGLSSTIYQTIFKRNSVFVGSIFFGAFAFGLGFDTATNKLWENHNKGKLWADIRDKVGGSEEE' A
#
# COMPACT_ATOMS: atom_id res chain seq x y z
N MET A 1 31.56 9.05 -0.49
CA MET A 1 30.54 8.86 -1.55
C MET A 1 29.17 9.20 -0.95
N GLY A 2 28.32 9.95 -1.66
CA GLY A 2 26.98 10.29 -1.17
C GLY A 2 25.97 9.16 -1.39
N LEU A 3 24.88 9.12 -0.62
CA LEU A 3 23.83 8.11 -0.74
C LEU A 3 23.28 8.00 -2.16
N SER A 4 23.05 9.14 -2.83
CA SER A 4 22.61 9.21 -4.22
C SER A 4 23.60 8.54 -5.18
N SER A 5 24.91 8.73 -4.97
CA SER A 5 25.96 8.11 -5.79
C SER A 5 26.01 6.60 -5.63
N THR A 6 25.77 6.09 -4.41
CA THR A 6 25.68 4.65 -4.13
C THR A 6 24.44 4.06 -4.79
N ILE A 7 23.28 4.69 -4.64
CA ILE A 7 22.02 4.24 -5.26
C ILE A 7 22.13 4.21 -6.78
N TYR A 8 22.70 5.25 -7.39
CA TYR A 8 22.90 5.30 -8.84
C TYR A 8 23.79 4.15 -9.33
N GLN A 9 24.93 3.93 -8.67
CA GLN A 9 25.89 2.88 -9.07
C GLN A 9 25.32 1.47 -8.90
N THR A 10 24.44 1.25 -7.92
CA THR A 10 23.90 -0.07 -7.59
C THR A 10 22.63 -0.42 -8.36
N ILE A 11 21.70 0.53 -8.51
CA ILE A 11 20.36 0.27 -9.05
C ILE A 11 20.18 0.84 -10.46
N PHE A 12 20.65 2.06 -10.71
CA PHE A 12 20.29 2.81 -11.93
C PHE A 12 21.31 2.69 -13.07
N LYS A 13 22.57 2.36 -12.78
CA LYS A 13 23.66 2.39 -13.78
C LYS A 13 23.60 1.27 -14.82
N ARG A 14 23.08 0.09 -14.48
CA ARG A 14 23.01 -1.08 -15.40
C ARG A 14 21.56 -1.38 -15.77
N ASN A 15 21.23 -1.32 -17.06
CA ASN A 15 19.87 -1.56 -17.57
C ASN A 15 19.26 -2.88 -17.07
N SER A 16 20.06 -3.97 -17.03
CA SER A 16 19.61 -5.29 -16.55
C SER A 16 19.15 -5.28 -15.10
N VAL A 17 19.75 -4.42 -14.26
CA VAL A 17 19.39 -4.28 -12.84
C VAL A 17 18.28 -3.23 -12.69
N PHE A 18 18.35 -2.15 -13.47
CA PHE A 18 17.39 -1.05 -13.45
C PHE A 18 15.96 -1.55 -13.71
N VAL A 19 15.72 -2.24 -14.82
CA VAL A 19 14.37 -2.69 -15.19
C VAL A 19 13.81 -3.67 -14.16
N GLY A 20 14.62 -4.63 -13.70
CA GLY A 20 14.21 -5.57 -12.65
C GLY A 20 13.87 -4.87 -11.33
N SER A 21 14.64 -3.85 -10.96
CA SER A 21 14.40 -3.05 -9.75
C SER A 21 13.11 -2.24 -9.86
N ILE A 22 12.79 -1.70 -11.04
CA ILE A 22 11.52 -1.00 -11.28
C ILE A 22 10.33 -1.96 -11.14
N PHE A 23 10.38 -3.15 -11.74
CA PHE A 23 9.30 -4.12 -11.61
C PHE A 23 9.10 -4.60 -10.17
N PHE A 24 10.20 -4.94 -9.48
CA PHE A 24 10.14 -5.30 -8.08
C PHE A 24 9.59 -4.15 -7.22
N GLY A 25 10.09 -2.93 -7.45
CA GLY A 25 9.65 -1.73 -6.74
C GLY A 25 8.17 -1.45 -6.97
N ALA A 26 7.68 -1.54 -8.20
CA ALA A 26 6.28 -1.34 -8.54
C ALA A 26 5.37 -2.38 -7.87
N PHE A 27 5.77 -3.65 -7.87
CA PHE A 27 5.01 -4.72 -7.20
C PHE A 27 4.94 -4.53 -5.69
N ALA A 28 6.10 -4.34 -5.04
CA ALA A 28 6.17 -4.14 -3.60
C ALA A 28 5.46 -2.85 -3.17
N PHE A 29 5.60 -1.78 -3.96
CA PHE A 29 4.90 -0.52 -3.71
C PHE A 29 3.40 -0.68 -3.86
N GLY A 30 2.89 -1.35 -4.90
CA GLY A 30 1.45 -1.57 -5.08
C GLY A 30 0.82 -2.24 -3.86
N LEU A 31 1.39 -3.35 -3.40
CA LEU A 31 0.90 -4.06 -2.21
C LEU A 31 0.95 -3.20 -0.94
N GLY A 32 2.07 -2.51 -0.72
CA GLY A 32 2.26 -1.68 0.45
C GLY A 32 1.36 -0.44 0.45
N PHE A 33 1.24 0.21 -0.70
CA PHE A 33 0.44 1.41 -0.89
C PHE A 33 -1.04 1.12 -0.71
N ASP A 34 -1.58 0.07 -1.35
CA ASP A 34 -2.99 -0.32 -1.18
C ASP A 34 -3.30 -0.63 0.28
N THR A 35 -2.45 -1.42 0.95
CA THR A 35 -2.65 -1.75 2.37
C THR A 35 -2.60 -0.52 3.26
N ALA A 36 -1.60 0.35 3.06
CA ALA A 36 -1.41 1.53 3.89
C ALA A 36 -2.55 2.53 3.69
N THR A 37 -2.93 2.79 2.44
CA THR A 37 -4.00 3.75 2.12
C THR A 37 -5.37 3.26 2.55
N ASN A 38 -5.70 1.97 2.37
CA ASN A 38 -6.92 1.40 2.91
C ASN A 38 -6.99 1.55 4.44
N LYS A 39 -5.90 1.23 5.15
CA LYS A 39 -5.86 1.39 6.60
C LYS A 39 -6.02 2.84 7.05
N LEU A 40 -5.39 3.78 6.34
CA LEU A 40 -5.57 5.20 6.59
C LEU A 40 -7.03 5.62 6.37
N TRP A 41 -7.65 5.15 5.29
CA TRP A 41 -9.03 5.43 4.95
C TRP A 41 -10.03 4.88 5.99
N GLU A 42 -9.87 3.61 6.36
CA GLU A 42 -10.69 2.93 7.38
C GLU A 42 -10.59 3.67 8.72
N ASN A 43 -9.37 3.99 9.16
CA ASN A 43 -9.18 4.68 10.43
C ASN A 43 -9.78 6.09 10.41
N HIS A 44 -9.65 6.80 9.29
CA HIS A 44 -10.23 8.14 9.14
C HIS A 44 -11.77 8.11 9.14
N ASN A 45 -12.37 7.09 8.54
CA ASN A 45 -13.82 6.99 8.38
C ASN A 45 -14.50 6.09 9.43
N LYS A 46 -13.77 5.63 10.45
CA LYS A 46 -14.22 4.69 11.46
C LYS A 46 -15.61 5.02 12.00
N GLY A 47 -16.49 4.02 12.04
CA GLY A 47 -17.89 4.12 12.47
C GLY A 47 -18.85 4.56 11.38
N LYS A 48 -18.35 4.90 10.18
CA LYS A 48 -19.17 5.22 9.00
C LYS A 48 -19.11 4.15 7.91
N LEU A 49 -18.09 3.29 7.93
CA LEU A 49 -17.97 2.23 6.91
C LEU A 49 -19.07 1.19 7.12
N TRP A 50 -19.54 0.61 6.02
CA TRP A 50 -20.45 -0.54 6.08
C TRP A 50 -19.92 -1.66 6.98
N ALA A 51 -18.61 -1.93 6.91
CA ALA A 51 -17.94 -2.92 7.76
C ALA A 51 -18.12 -2.65 9.27
N ASP A 52 -18.26 -1.38 9.69
CA ASP A 52 -18.42 -1.00 11.10
C ASP A 52 -19.89 -0.99 11.56
N ILE A 53 -20.84 -0.82 10.63
CA ILE A 53 -22.26 -0.64 10.95
C ILE A 53 -23.13 -1.86 10.62
N ARG A 54 -22.65 -2.78 9.77
CA ARG A 54 -23.45 -3.93 9.30
C ARG A 54 -24.01 -4.78 10.43
N ASP A 55 -23.22 -4.99 11.49
CA ASP A 55 -23.62 -5.84 12.62
C ASP A 55 -24.77 -5.20 13.41
N LYS A 56 -24.90 -3.87 13.37
CA LYS A 56 -26.00 -3.13 14.00
C LYS A 56 -27.27 -3.13 13.15
N VAL A 57 -27.15 -3.32 11.83
CA VAL A 57 -28.28 -3.31 10.89
C VAL A 57 -28.82 -4.72 10.66
N GLY A 58 -27.95 -5.73 10.56
CA GLY A 58 -28.38 -7.14 10.43
C GLY A 58 -29.01 -7.69 11.70
N GLY A 59 -28.53 -7.30 12.88
CA GLY A 59 -29.14 -7.68 14.16
C GLY A 59 -30.50 -7.03 14.44
N SER A 60 -30.89 -6.01 13.66
CA SER A 60 -32.23 -5.39 13.75
C SER A 60 -33.26 -6.00 12.79
N GLU A 61 -32.86 -6.91 11.90
CA GLU A 61 -33.79 -7.66 11.04
C GLU A 61 -34.12 -9.05 11.62
N GLU A 62 -33.37 -9.52 12.62
CA GLU A 62 -33.58 -10.82 13.29
C GLU A 62 -34.34 -10.74 14.64
N GLU A 63 -34.80 -9.54 15.06
CA GLU A 63 -35.73 -9.34 16.20
C GLU A 63 -37.11 -8.83 15.76
#